data_AF-A0A419YDE3-F1
#
_entry.id   AF-A0A419YDE3-F1
#
_cell.length_a   1.000
_cell.length_b   1.000
_cell.length_c   1.000
_cell.angle_alpha   90.00
_cell.angle_beta   90.00
_cell.angle_gamma   90.00
#
_symmetry.space_group_name_H-M   'P 1'
#
loop_
_entity.id
_entity.type
_entity.pdbx_description
1 polymer ?
#
loop_
_entity_poly.entity_id
_entity_poly.type
_entity_poly.pdbx_seq_one_letter_code
_entity_poly.pdbx_strand_id
1 'polypeptide(L)'
;MTTPSSAPRAPHQVLDATDVARVVTRIAHEIVERAKGAEDVVLLGIHTRGVHLARRLRAKLTQITGREIPFGTLDITMYRDDLRLKPARALEHTEIPADGIDGKLVILVDDVLFSGRTIRAALDALSDIGRPRAVQLAVMVDRGHRELPIRADYVGKNLPTSLREAVQVQLAETDGRDAVLLGDRDYAARSSQALAADPELPE
;
A
#
# COMPACT_ATOMS: atom_id res chain seq x y z
N MET A 1 19.27 26.04 22.01
CA MET A 1 17.95 26.16 21.35
C MET A 1 17.31 24.77 21.40
N THR A 2 16.68 24.46 22.53
CA THR A 2 16.06 23.15 22.81
C THR A 2 14.74 23.08 22.04
N THR A 3 14.69 22.31 20.97
CA THR A 3 13.41 21.96 20.32
C THR A 3 12.51 21.30 21.36
N PRO A 4 11.22 21.69 21.48
CA PRO A 4 10.32 20.99 22.38
C PRO A 4 10.20 19.55 21.89
N SER A 5 10.63 18.61 22.72
CA SER A 5 10.38 17.18 22.50
C SER A 5 8.89 16.96 22.67
N SER A 6 8.11 17.09 21.59
CA SER A 6 6.68 16.79 21.62
C SER A 6 6.47 15.32 21.99
N ALA A 7 5.56 15.07 22.92
CA ALA A 7 5.19 13.74 23.36
C ALA A 7 4.86 12.82 22.16
N PRO A 8 5.20 11.53 22.23
CA PRO A 8 4.93 10.59 21.15
C PRO A 8 3.43 10.52 20.85
N ARG A 9 3.05 10.56 19.58
CA ARG A 9 1.64 10.63 19.18
C ARG A 9 1.06 9.23 18.97
N ALA A 10 0.00 8.90 19.72
CA ALA A 10 -0.71 7.64 19.59
C ALA A 10 -1.31 7.47 18.19
N PRO A 11 -1.38 6.23 17.66
CA PRO A 11 -2.12 5.95 16.43
C PRO A 11 -3.58 6.42 16.56
N HIS A 12 -4.01 7.28 15.65
CA HIS A 12 -5.39 7.74 15.54
C HIS A 12 -5.93 7.42 14.15
N GLN A 13 -7.25 7.20 14.06
CA GLN A 13 -7.89 6.85 12.81
C GLN A 13 -7.98 8.08 11.89
N VAL A 14 -7.53 7.91 10.64
CA VAL A 14 -7.60 8.93 9.58
C VAL A 14 -8.53 8.54 8.44
N LEU A 15 -8.88 7.25 8.34
CA LEU A 15 -9.96 6.73 7.50
C LEU A 15 -10.68 5.59 8.23
N ASP A 16 -12.00 5.62 8.21
CA ASP A 16 -12.85 4.52 8.68
C ASP A 16 -13.18 3.53 7.54
N ALA A 17 -13.97 2.49 7.86
CA ALA A 17 -14.38 1.48 6.89
C ALA A 17 -15.17 2.06 5.70
N THR A 18 -16.03 3.04 5.98
CA THR A 18 -16.86 3.71 4.96
C THR A 18 -15.98 4.56 4.04
N ASP A 19 -14.97 5.22 4.60
CA ASP A 19 -13.98 5.97 3.83
C ASP A 19 -13.13 5.05 2.95
N VAL A 20 -12.64 3.93 3.49
CA VAL A 20 -11.88 2.91 2.73
C VAL A 20 -12.71 2.40 1.54
N ALA A 21 -13.97 2.04 1.76
CA ALA A 21 -14.86 1.59 0.70
C ALA A 21 -15.10 2.66 -0.38
N ARG A 22 -15.27 3.93 0.02
CA ARG A 22 -15.39 5.07 -0.90
C ARG A 22 -14.12 5.29 -1.71
N VAL A 23 -12.95 5.18 -1.08
CA VAL A 23 -11.66 5.31 -1.75
C VAL A 23 -11.46 4.22 -2.81
N VAL A 24 -11.73 2.96 -2.48
CA VAL A 24 -11.64 1.85 -3.45
C VAL A 24 -12.57 2.08 -4.64
N THR A 25 -13.80 2.52 -4.37
CA THR A 25 -14.78 2.82 -5.43
C THR A 25 -14.30 3.96 -6.33
N ARG A 26 -13.75 5.04 -5.76
CA ARG A 26 -13.21 6.16 -6.52
C ARG A 26 -12.03 5.73 -7.41
N ILE A 27 -11.06 4.98 -6.87
CA ILE A 27 -9.93 4.48 -7.65
C ILE A 27 -10.43 3.60 -8.81
N ALA A 28 -11.43 2.74 -8.58
CA ALA A 28 -11.99 1.92 -9.65
C ALA A 28 -12.58 2.76 -10.79
N HIS A 29 -13.33 3.83 -10.48
CA HIS A 29 -13.82 4.76 -11.51
C HIS A 29 -12.68 5.46 -12.26
N GLU A 30 -11.65 5.96 -11.54
CA GLU A 30 -10.48 6.59 -12.17
C GLU A 30 -9.74 5.64 -13.12
N ILE A 31 -9.62 4.35 -12.76
CA ILE A 31 -9.03 3.33 -13.63
C ILE A 31 -9.85 3.18 -14.91
N VAL A 32 -11.19 3.02 -14.80
CA VAL A 32 -12.07 2.85 -15.96
C VAL A 32 -11.98 4.06 -16.91
N GLU A 33 -11.98 5.27 -16.35
CA GLU A 33 -11.88 6.52 -17.12
C GLU A 33 -10.54 6.62 -17.86
N ARG A 34 -9.41 6.40 -17.16
CA ARG A 34 -8.07 6.55 -17.75
C ARG A 34 -7.70 5.41 -18.70
N ALA A 35 -8.16 4.19 -18.43
CA ALA A 35 -7.89 3.01 -19.24
C ALA A 35 -8.94 2.79 -20.35
N LYS A 36 -9.78 3.79 -20.67
CA LYS A 36 -10.79 3.75 -21.75
C LYS A 36 -11.69 2.50 -21.70
N GLY A 37 -12.17 2.14 -20.51
CA GLY A 37 -13.02 0.96 -20.31
C GLY A 37 -12.28 -0.28 -19.78
N ALA A 38 -10.98 -0.18 -19.50
CA ALA A 38 -10.19 -1.21 -18.82
C ALA A 38 -10.11 -2.57 -19.55
N GLU A 39 -10.20 -2.59 -20.88
CA GLU A 39 -10.28 -3.83 -21.67
C GLU A 39 -9.01 -4.68 -21.62
N ASP A 40 -7.85 -4.07 -21.37
CA ASP A 40 -6.55 -4.72 -21.34
C ASP A 40 -5.82 -4.52 -20.01
N VAL A 41 -6.57 -4.18 -18.96
CA VAL A 41 -6.05 -4.01 -17.60
C VAL A 41 -5.82 -5.37 -16.94
N VAL A 42 -4.66 -5.52 -16.32
CA VAL A 42 -4.34 -6.61 -15.40
C VAL A 42 -4.01 -6.02 -14.04
N LEU A 43 -4.68 -6.48 -12.98
CA LEU A 43 -4.37 -6.08 -11.61
C LEU A 43 -3.38 -7.04 -10.98
N LEU A 44 -2.28 -6.52 -10.46
CA LEU A 44 -1.34 -7.32 -9.65
C LEU A 44 -1.23 -6.71 -8.25
N GLY A 45 -1.70 -7.44 -7.26
CA GLY A 45 -1.56 -7.05 -5.85
C GLY A 45 -0.19 -7.42 -5.31
N ILE A 46 0.51 -6.45 -4.72
CA ILE A 46 1.78 -6.71 -4.04
C ILE A 46 1.48 -7.26 -2.64
N HIS A 47 2.16 -8.34 -2.26
CA HIS A 47 1.96 -8.95 -0.95
C HIS A 47 2.38 -8.01 0.20
N THR A 48 1.64 -7.96 1.32
CA THR A 48 0.44 -8.76 1.65
C THR A 48 -0.86 -8.00 1.40
N ARG A 49 -1.03 -6.80 1.99
CA ARG A 49 -2.30 -6.05 1.95
C ARG A 49 -2.68 -5.53 0.56
N GLY A 50 -1.69 -5.29 -0.31
CA GLY A 50 -1.94 -4.91 -1.71
C GLY A 50 -2.76 -5.96 -2.47
N VAL A 51 -2.62 -7.25 -2.14
CA VAL A 51 -3.44 -8.35 -2.68
C VAL A 51 -4.92 -8.18 -2.35
N HIS A 52 -5.24 -7.88 -1.09
CA HIS A 52 -6.63 -7.70 -0.66
C HIS A 52 -7.24 -6.45 -1.30
N LEU A 53 -6.51 -5.34 -1.37
CA LEU A 53 -6.95 -4.14 -2.08
C LEU A 53 -7.18 -4.39 -3.57
N ALA A 54 -6.27 -5.12 -4.23
CA ALA A 54 -6.41 -5.48 -5.63
C ALA A 54 -7.65 -6.36 -5.87
N ARG A 55 -7.97 -7.30 -4.99
CA ARG A 55 -9.21 -8.10 -5.07
C ARG A 55 -10.46 -7.22 -4.94
N ARG A 56 -10.47 -6.28 -4.00
CA ARG A 56 -11.58 -5.32 -3.84
C ARG A 56 -11.74 -4.41 -5.07
N LEU A 57 -10.62 -3.94 -5.64
CA LEU A 57 -10.62 -3.17 -6.88
C LEU A 57 -11.14 -3.99 -8.06
N ARG A 58 -10.68 -5.24 -8.22
CA ARG A 58 -11.17 -6.17 -9.25
C ARG A 58 -12.68 -6.31 -9.17
N ALA A 59 -13.24 -6.55 -7.98
CA ALA A 59 -14.68 -6.67 -7.80
C ALA A 59 -15.44 -5.40 -8.23
N LYS A 60 -14.93 -4.21 -7.88
CA LYS A 60 -15.52 -2.93 -8.31
C LYS A 60 -15.41 -2.69 -9.80
N LEU A 61 -14.25 -2.95 -10.40
CA LEU A 61 -14.06 -2.81 -11.84
C LEU A 61 -14.97 -3.78 -12.61
N THR A 62 -15.11 -5.01 -12.16
CA THR A 62 -16.03 -5.98 -12.78
C THR A 62 -17.48 -5.55 -12.65
N GLN A 63 -17.89 -4.97 -11.52
CA GLN A 63 -19.22 -4.39 -11.36
C GLN A 63 -19.46 -3.21 -12.33
N ILE A 64 -18.48 -2.34 -12.52
CA ILE A 64 -18.61 -1.13 -13.36
C ILE A 64 -18.58 -1.48 -14.86
N THR A 65 -17.69 -2.39 -15.26
CA THR A 65 -17.45 -2.71 -16.68
C THR A 65 -18.30 -3.86 -17.19
N GLY A 66 -18.87 -4.68 -16.31
CA GLY A 66 -19.56 -5.92 -16.65
C GLY A 66 -18.63 -7.03 -17.14
N ARG A 67 -17.31 -6.87 -17.00
CA ARG A 67 -16.29 -7.82 -17.46
C ARG A 67 -15.41 -8.28 -16.31
N GLU A 68 -14.98 -9.53 -16.35
CA GLU A 68 -14.01 -10.02 -15.38
C GLU A 68 -12.63 -9.39 -15.65
N ILE A 69 -12.04 -8.75 -14.64
CA ILE A 69 -10.71 -8.17 -14.76
C ILE A 69 -9.66 -9.22 -14.38
N PRO A 70 -8.67 -9.53 -15.25
CA PRO A 70 -7.56 -10.40 -14.92
C PRO A 70 -6.81 -9.91 -13.68
N PHE A 71 -6.48 -10.85 -12.81
CA PHE A 71 -5.89 -10.56 -11.51
C PHE A 71 -4.81 -11.58 -11.15
N GLY A 72 -3.75 -11.08 -10.51
CA GLY A 72 -2.68 -11.87 -9.96
C GLY A 72 -2.09 -11.27 -8.68
N THR A 73 -1.09 -11.94 -8.15
CA THR A 73 -0.34 -11.53 -6.95
C THR A 73 1.14 -11.52 -7.26
N LEU A 74 1.89 -10.64 -6.60
CA LEU A 74 3.32 -10.50 -6.79
C LEU A 74 4.04 -10.54 -5.45
N ASP A 75 4.85 -11.57 -5.24
CA ASP A 75 5.84 -11.59 -4.17
C ASP A 75 7.14 -10.95 -4.67
N ILE A 76 7.54 -9.88 -4.00
CA ILE A 76 8.74 -9.12 -4.32
C ILE A 76 9.89 -9.43 -3.38
N THR A 77 9.72 -10.37 -2.44
CA THR A 77 10.65 -10.60 -1.33
C THR A 77 12.09 -10.76 -1.83
N MET A 78 12.31 -11.55 -2.89
CA MET A 78 13.64 -11.80 -3.46
C MET A 78 14.25 -10.62 -4.22
N TYR A 79 13.47 -9.59 -4.55
CA TYR A 79 13.91 -8.43 -5.34
C TYR A 79 14.25 -7.21 -4.46
N ARG A 80 14.08 -7.33 -3.15
CA ARG A 80 14.33 -6.24 -2.22
C ARG A 80 15.82 -5.99 -2.06
N ASP A 81 16.21 -4.72 -2.07
CA ASP A 81 17.60 -4.28 -1.87
C ASP A 81 18.07 -4.33 -0.40
N ASP A 82 17.13 -4.50 0.53
CA ASP A 82 17.37 -4.49 1.97
C ASP A 82 17.33 -5.88 2.63
N LEU A 83 17.39 -6.96 1.83
CA LEU A 83 17.30 -8.35 2.31
C LEU A 83 18.30 -8.71 3.43
N ARG A 84 19.49 -8.12 3.41
CA ARG A 84 20.54 -8.36 4.42
C ARG A 84 20.35 -7.56 5.71
N LEU A 85 19.50 -6.53 5.68
CA LEU A 85 19.33 -5.57 6.78
C LEU A 85 18.05 -5.82 7.59
N LYS A 86 17.14 -6.66 7.08
CA LYS A 86 15.85 -6.95 7.70
C LYS A 86 15.70 -8.43 8.00
N PRO A 87 14.85 -8.80 8.97
CA PRO A 87 14.52 -10.20 9.23
C PRO A 87 13.99 -10.87 7.96
N ALA A 88 14.35 -12.14 7.78
CA ALA A 88 13.80 -12.96 6.71
C ALA A 88 12.27 -12.98 6.80
N ARG A 89 11.61 -12.73 5.67
CA ARG A 89 10.16 -12.93 5.51
C ARG A 89 9.93 -14.26 4.80
N ALA A 90 8.85 -14.94 5.13
CA ALA A 90 8.41 -16.09 4.37
C ALA A 90 8.16 -15.66 2.92
N LEU A 91 8.57 -16.51 1.97
CA LEU A 91 8.24 -16.31 0.56
C LEU A 91 6.75 -16.56 0.37
N GLU A 92 6.12 -15.69 -0.39
CA GLU A 92 4.73 -15.83 -0.81
C GLU A 92 4.70 -16.29 -2.27
N HIS A 93 3.56 -16.80 -2.72
CA HIS A 93 3.44 -17.23 -4.11
C HIS A 93 3.11 -16.03 -5.03
N THR A 94 3.85 -15.91 -6.13
CA THR A 94 3.50 -15.04 -7.26
C THR A 94 2.57 -15.79 -8.19
N GLU A 95 1.40 -15.22 -8.45
CA GLU A 95 0.39 -15.79 -9.34
C GLU A 95 0.10 -14.80 -10.46
N ILE A 96 0.25 -15.23 -11.71
CA ILE A 96 -0.01 -14.40 -12.89
C ILE A 96 -1.19 -14.99 -13.66
N PRO A 97 -2.10 -14.16 -14.23
CA PRO A 97 -3.18 -14.65 -15.07
C PRO A 97 -2.67 -15.53 -16.21
N ALA A 98 -3.47 -16.52 -16.62
CA ALA A 98 -3.10 -17.47 -17.68
C ALA A 98 -2.73 -16.78 -19.00
N ASP A 99 -3.39 -15.67 -19.33
CA ASP A 99 -3.10 -14.87 -20.53
C ASP A 99 -1.82 -14.02 -20.42
N GLY A 100 -1.12 -14.09 -19.28
CA GLY A 100 0.10 -13.35 -19.01
C GLY A 100 -0.11 -11.85 -18.85
N ILE A 101 0.99 -11.09 -18.98
CA ILE A 101 1.02 -9.63 -18.86
C ILE A 101 1.53 -8.92 -20.12
N ASP A 102 1.92 -9.67 -21.15
CA ASP A 102 2.55 -9.12 -22.35
C ASP A 102 1.60 -8.20 -23.12
N GLY A 103 2.07 -6.99 -23.44
CA GLY A 103 1.30 -5.96 -24.13
C GLY A 103 0.10 -5.39 -23.33
N LYS A 104 -0.11 -5.83 -22.08
CA LYS A 104 -1.21 -5.37 -21.22
C LYS A 104 -0.87 -4.07 -20.49
N LEU A 105 -1.91 -3.40 -19.98
CA LEU A 105 -1.75 -2.37 -18.96
C LEU A 105 -1.77 -3.05 -17.58
N VAL A 106 -0.61 -3.17 -16.95
CA VAL A 106 -0.52 -3.71 -15.58
C VAL A 106 -0.71 -2.58 -14.58
N ILE A 107 -1.62 -2.77 -13.63
CA ILE A 107 -1.78 -1.88 -12.49
C ILE A 107 -1.31 -2.64 -11.24
N LEU A 108 -0.16 -2.22 -10.72
CA LEU A 108 0.34 -2.66 -9.43
C LEU A 108 -0.51 -2.03 -8.33
N VAL A 109 -0.85 -2.81 -7.31
CA VAL A 109 -1.66 -2.33 -6.18
C VAL A 109 -0.92 -2.57 -4.88
N ASP A 110 -0.77 -1.51 -4.09
CA ASP A 110 -0.13 -1.53 -2.78
C ASP A 110 -0.97 -0.76 -1.74
N ASP A 111 -0.72 -0.98 -0.46
CA ASP A 111 -1.44 -0.27 0.60
C ASP A 111 -0.88 1.15 0.80
N VAL A 112 0.44 1.30 0.95
CA VAL A 112 1.08 2.58 1.27
C VAL A 112 2.30 2.83 0.40
N LEU A 113 2.26 3.91 -0.39
CA LEU A 113 3.44 4.42 -1.08
C LEU A 113 4.27 5.33 -0.15
N PHE A 114 5.49 4.88 0.16
CA PHE A 114 6.48 5.60 0.98
C PHE A 114 7.73 5.95 0.16
N SER A 115 8.87 5.29 0.39
CA SER A 115 10.14 5.58 -0.30
C SER A 115 10.15 5.22 -1.78
N GLY A 116 9.27 4.30 -2.20
CA GLY A 116 9.20 3.74 -3.56
C GLY A 116 9.97 2.43 -3.75
N ARG A 117 10.76 1.97 -2.78
CA ARG A 117 11.59 0.76 -2.92
C ARG A 117 10.80 -0.52 -3.17
N THR A 118 9.64 -0.68 -2.50
CA THR A 118 8.70 -1.78 -2.74
C THR A 118 8.30 -1.84 -4.22
N ILE A 119 7.92 -0.70 -4.79
CA ILE A 119 7.48 -0.61 -6.19
C ILE A 119 8.63 -0.83 -7.16
N ARG A 120 9.83 -0.34 -6.85
CA ARG A 120 11.02 -0.64 -7.65
C ARG A 120 11.31 -2.14 -7.69
N ALA A 121 11.23 -2.83 -6.56
CA ALA A 121 11.38 -4.28 -6.51
C ALA A 121 10.24 -5.01 -7.27
N ALA A 122 9.01 -4.48 -7.23
CA ALA A 122 7.91 -5.00 -8.03
C ALA A 122 8.15 -4.85 -9.54
N LEU A 123 8.71 -3.73 -10.00
CA LEU A 123 9.07 -3.52 -11.40
C LEU A 123 10.19 -4.46 -11.86
N ASP A 124 11.18 -4.71 -11.01
CA ASP A 124 12.24 -5.68 -11.27
C ASP A 124 11.64 -7.10 -11.40
N ALA A 125 10.80 -7.51 -10.46
CA ALA A 125 10.11 -8.81 -10.51
C ALA A 125 9.23 -8.97 -11.75
N LEU A 126 8.52 -7.91 -12.13
CA LEU A 126 7.65 -7.92 -13.29
C LEU A 126 8.44 -8.08 -14.61
N SER A 127 9.66 -7.57 -14.64
CA SER A 127 10.56 -7.67 -15.81
C SER A 127 11.07 -9.09 -16.04
N ASP A 128 11.05 -9.95 -15.03
CA ASP A 128 11.37 -11.37 -15.19
C ASP A 128 10.17 -12.19 -15.67
N ILE A 129 8.95 -11.65 -15.53
CA ILE A 129 7.69 -12.33 -15.85
C ILE A 129 7.23 -12.05 -17.28
N GLY A 130 7.34 -10.80 -17.75
CA GLY A 130 6.82 -10.42 -19.06
C GLY A 130 7.10 -8.97 -19.46
N ARG A 131 6.44 -8.52 -20.53
CA ARG A 131 6.63 -7.20 -21.16
C ARG A 131 5.29 -6.49 -21.30
N PRO A 132 4.75 -5.88 -20.23
CA PRO A 132 3.54 -5.07 -20.33
C PRO A 132 3.78 -3.87 -21.24
N ARG A 133 2.71 -3.35 -21.86
CA ARG A 133 2.76 -2.10 -22.61
C ARG A 133 3.02 -0.90 -21.69
N ALA A 134 2.42 -0.94 -20.51
CA ALA A 134 2.58 0.08 -19.49
C ALA A 134 2.37 -0.51 -18.10
N VAL A 135 3.03 0.07 -17.11
CA VAL A 135 2.82 -0.24 -15.70
C VAL A 135 2.36 1.02 -14.99
N GLN A 136 1.26 0.92 -14.26
CA GLN A 136 0.72 1.96 -13.41
C GLN A 136 0.66 1.48 -11.96
N LEU A 137 0.47 2.41 -11.04
CA LEU A 137 0.43 2.14 -9.61
C LEU A 137 -0.83 2.74 -8.97
N ALA A 138 -1.58 1.90 -8.26
CA ALA A 138 -2.68 2.29 -7.39
C ALA A 138 -2.32 2.04 -5.92
N VAL A 139 -2.48 3.05 -5.06
CA VAL A 139 -2.25 2.92 -3.62
C VAL A 139 -3.40 3.47 -2.79
N MET A 140 -3.67 2.84 -1.65
CA MET A 140 -4.64 3.37 -0.67
C MET A 140 -4.14 4.69 -0.07
N VAL A 141 -2.85 4.77 0.29
CA VAL A 141 -2.26 5.98 0.85
C VAL A 141 -0.95 6.32 0.15
N ASP A 142 -0.77 7.60 -0.15
CA ASP A 142 0.54 8.17 -0.43
C ASP A 142 0.97 9.03 0.76
N ARG A 143 2.11 8.66 1.37
CA ARG A 143 2.62 9.35 2.55
C ARG A 143 3.85 10.23 2.32
N GLY A 144 4.25 10.42 1.05
CA GLY A 144 5.44 11.18 0.67
C GLY A 144 6.79 10.48 0.98
N HIS A 145 7.85 11.29 1.14
CA HIS A 145 9.23 10.86 1.45
C HIS A 145 9.85 9.91 0.43
N ARG A 146 9.72 10.25 -0.86
CA ARG A 146 10.32 9.50 -1.95
C ARG A 146 11.84 9.49 -1.87
N GLU A 147 12.40 8.30 -2.01
CA GLU A 147 13.83 8.09 -2.25
C GLU A 147 14.11 7.70 -3.70
N LEU A 148 13.07 7.24 -4.40
CA LEU A 148 13.09 6.92 -5.82
C LEU A 148 12.06 7.78 -6.57
N PRO A 149 12.26 8.09 -7.86
CA PRO A 149 11.36 8.92 -8.67
C PRO A 149 10.07 8.17 -9.06
N ILE A 150 9.40 7.56 -8.09
CA ILE A 150 8.20 6.74 -8.27
C ILE A 150 6.99 7.51 -7.73
N ARG A 151 5.95 7.58 -8.54
CA ARG A 151 4.64 8.16 -8.18
C ARG A 151 3.54 7.14 -8.46
N ALA A 152 2.46 7.24 -7.70
CA ALA A 152 1.25 6.49 -7.99
C ALA A 152 0.40 7.27 -9.00
N ASP A 153 -0.23 6.54 -9.91
CA ASP A 153 -1.21 7.08 -10.85
C ASP A 153 -2.56 7.27 -10.16
N TYR A 154 -2.89 6.37 -9.23
CA TYR A 154 -4.13 6.37 -8.47
C TYR A 154 -3.83 6.40 -6.98
N VAL A 155 -4.30 7.45 -6.30
CA VAL A 155 -4.04 7.64 -4.87
C VAL A 155 -5.37 7.73 -4.12
N GLY A 156 -5.50 6.90 -3.09
CA GLY A 156 -6.66 6.92 -2.20
C GLY A 156 -6.69 8.13 -1.28
N LYS A 157 -5.59 8.41 -0.58
CA LYS A 157 -5.43 9.64 0.20
C LYS A 157 -3.97 10.05 0.24
N ASN A 158 -3.72 11.32 -0.03
CA ASN A 158 -2.43 11.93 0.27
C ASN A 158 -2.40 12.30 1.76
N LEU A 159 -1.46 11.73 2.51
CA LEU A 159 -1.26 12.02 3.92
C LEU A 159 0.16 12.58 4.11
N PRO A 160 0.34 13.91 4.20
CA PRO A 160 1.61 14.47 4.63
C PRO A 160 1.98 13.90 6.00
N THR A 161 3.15 13.28 6.10
CA THR A 161 3.66 12.70 7.35
C THR A 161 5.06 13.22 7.64
N SER A 162 5.53 13.09 8.87
CA SER A 162 6.96 13.14 9.19
C SER A 162 7.60 11.75 9.04
N LEU A 163 8.93 11.69 9.01
CA LEU A 163 9.67 10.42 9.01
C LEU A 163 9.47 9.60 10.30
N ARG A 164 9.04 10.24 11.39
CA ARG A 164 8.76 9.58 12.68
C ARG A 164 7.39 8.91 12.71
N GLU A 165 6.47 9.37 11.86
CA GLU A 165 5.13 8.82 11.78
C GLU A 165 5.11 7.54 10.92
N ALA A 166 4.12 6.69 11.17
CA ALA A 166 3.78 5.51 10.42
C ALA A 166 2.32 5.55 10.02
N VAL A 167 2.05 5.12 8.79
CA VAL A 167 0.70 4.85 8.30
C VAL A 167 0.48 3.35 8.42
N GLN A 168 -0.59 2.95 9.08
CA GLN A 168 -1.01 1.55 9.17
C GLN A 168 -2.36 1.40 8.48
N VAL A 169 -2.37 0.66 7.37
CA VAL A 169 -3.61 0.22 6.73
C VAL A 169 -4.01 -1.09 7.37
N GLN A 170 -5.27 -1.18 7.80
CA GLN A 170 -5.91 -2.37 8.32
C GLN A 170 -7.06 -2.72 7.40
N LEU A 171 -7.14 -4.00 7.03
CA LEU A 171 -8.18 -4.53 6.16
C LEU A 171 -8.88 -5.68 6.87
N ALA A 172 -10.20 -5.80 6.70
CA ALA A 172 -11.00 -6.84 7.33
C ALA A 172 -10.45 -8.27 7.13
N GLU A 173 -9.86 -8.54 5.96
CA GLU A 173 -9.32 -9.85 5.58
C GLU A 173 -8.06 -10.24 6.35
N THR A 174 -7.30 -9.27 6.86
CA THR A 174 -6.02 -9.50 7.56
C THR A 174 -6.04 -9.06 9.02
N ASP A 175 -6.82 -8.03 9.34
CA ASP A 175 -6.79 -7.31 10.62
C ASP A 175 -8.16 -7.29 11.31
N GLY A 176 -9.20 -7.87 10.71
CA GLY A 176 -10.57 -7.95 11.28
C GLY A 176 -11.38 -6.65 11.20
N ARG A 177 -10.79 -5.55 10.69
CA ARG A 177 -11.49 -4.29 10.44
C ARG A 177 -10.82 -3.47 9.33
N ASP A 178 -11.60 -2.61 8.70
CA ASP A 178 -11.09 -1.61 7.77
C ASP A 178 -10.78 -0.30 8.51
N ALA A 179 -9.54 0.14 8.45
CA ALA A 179 -9.11 1.44 8.95
C ALA A 179 -7.77 1.87 8.35
N VAL A 180 -7.54 3.17 8.32
CA VAL A 180 -6.18 3.71 8.20
C VAL A 180 -5.86 4.49 9.45
N LEU A 181 -4.72 4.18 10.07
CA LEU A 181 -4.22 4.83 11.27
C LEU A 181 -2.94 5.60 10.97
N LEU A 182 -2.75 6.71 11.68
CA LEU A 182 -1.54 7.53 11.64
C LEU A 182 -1.05 7.78 13.07
N GLY A 183 0.24 7.58 13.32
CA GLY A 183 0.86 7.85 14.62
C GLY A 183 2.37 7.64 14.58
N ASP A 184 3.07 7.84 15.69
CA ASP A 184 4.51 7.62 15.76
C ASP A 184 4.85 6.12 15.62
N ARG A 185 5.84 5.79 14.79
CA ARG A 185 6.26 4.40 14.52
C ARG A 185 6.60 3.63 15.80
N ASP A 186 7.27 4.30 16.74
CA ASP A 186 7.75 3.70 17.99
C ASP A 186 6.89 4.14 19.20
N TYR A 187 5.61 4.47 18.98
CA TYR A 187 4.73 4.99 20.04
C TYR A 187 4.79 4.15 21.32
N ALA A 188 4.65 2.83 21.22
CA ALA A 188 4.65 1.93 22.39
C ALA A 188 5.98 1.95 23.15
N ALA A 189 7.12 1.96 22.45
CA ALA A 189 8.43 2.01 23.10
C ALA A 189 8.69 3.38 23.76
N ARG A 190 8.28 4.47 23.08
CA ARG A 190 8.48 5.84 23.56
C ARG A 190 7.51 6.22 24.67
N SER A 191 6.28 5.70 24.67
CA SER A 191 5.30 5.96 25.73
C SER A 191 5.72 5.27 27.02
N SER A 192 6.20 4.02 26.98
CA SER A 192 6.74 3.33 28.15
C SER A 192 7.98 4.01 28.72
N GLN A 193 8.89 4.51 27.88
CA GLN A 193 10.06 5.28 28.35
C GLN A 193 9.68 6.64 28.92
N ALA A 194 8.69 7.33 28.35
CA ALA A 194 8.20 8.60 28.89
C ALA A 194 7.50 8.42 30.25
N LEU A 195 6.68 7.38 30.40
CA LEU A 195 6.04 7.01 31.68
C LEU A 195 7.06 6.61 32.75
N ALA A 196 8.17 5.96 32.37
CA ALA A 196 9.24 5.60 33.31
C ALA A 196 10.14 6.79 33.68
N ALA A 197 10.11 7.88 32.92
CA ALA A 197 10.95 9.07 33.12
C ALA A 197 10.25 10.17 33.95
N ASP A 198 8.97 10.01 34.29
CA ASP A 198 8.19 10.96 35.09
C ASP A 198 7.55 10.25 36.31
N PRO A 199 8.26 10.12 37.44
CA PRO A 199 7.84 9.29 38.57
C PRO A 199 6.92 9.98 39.59
N GLU A 200 6.41 11.20 39.32
CA GLU A 200 5.54 11.90 40.28
C GLU A 200 4.04 11.80 39.95
N LEU A 201 3.33 10.93 40.66
CA LEU A 201 1.96 11.19 41.11
C LEU A 201 1.88 10.88 42.62
N PRO A 202 1.34 11.79 43.44
CA PRO A 202 1.31 11.66 44.90
C PRO A 202 0.28 10.64 45.38
N GLU A 203 0.49 10.14 46.60
CA GLU A 203 -0.31 9.14 47.34
C GLU A 203 -1.82 9.43 47.41
#